data_AF-A0A380DLZ4-F1
#
_entry.id   AF-A0A380DLZ4-F1
#
_cell.length_a   1.000
_cell.length_b   1.000
_cell.length_c   1.000
_cell.angle_alpha   90.00
_cell.angle_beta   90.00
_cell.angle_gamma   90.00
#
_symmetry.space_group_name_H-M   'P 1'
#
loop_
_entity.id
_entity.type
_entity.pdbx_description
1 polymer ?
#
loop_
_entity_poly.entity_id
_entity_poly.type
_entity_poly.pdbx_seq_one_letter_code
_entity_poly.pdbx_strand_id
1 'polypeptide(L)' 'MMAIVNKVIIVEGKSDKKRVQQVIAEPVNIICTHGTMSIDKLDDMIESLYDKQVFVLADSDDEGDRIRKLV' A
#
# COMPACT_ATOMS: atom_id res chain seq x y z
N MET A 1 -17.27 19.15 1.21
CA MET A 1 -15.81 19.26 1.41
C MET A 1 -15.22 17.88 1.15
N MET A 2 -14.54 17.69 0.03
CA MET A 2 -13.89 16.41 -0.27
C MET A 2 -12.63 16.36 0.59
N ALA A 3 -12.59 15.45 1.57
CA ALA A 3 -11.36 15.22 2.33
C ALA A 3 -10.30 14.73 1.35
N ILE A 4 -9.20 15.48 1.21
CA ILE A 4 -8.06 15.01 0.43
C ILE A 4 -7.48 13.83 1.22
N VAL A 5 -7.69 12.62 0.71
CA VAL A 5 -7.17 11.39 1.34
C VAL A 5 -5.67 11.36 1.07
N ASN A 6 -4.90 11.93 1.99
CA ASN A 6 -3.44 12.02 1.86
C ASN A 6 -2.70 10.75 2.32
N LYS A 7 -3.37 9.89 3.11
CA LYS A 7 -2.80 8.67 3.65
C LYS A 7 -3.02 7.50 2.68
N VAL A 8 -1.98 6.73 2.47
CA VAL A 8 -2.01 5.49 1.67
C VAL A 8 -1.43 4.35 2.47
N ILE A 9 -2.14 3.22 2.52
CA ILE A 9 -1.63 1.97 3.05
C ILE A 9 -1.45 0.99 1.88
N ILE A 10 -0.23 0.49 1.72
CA ILE A 10 0.10 -0.57 0.78
C ILE A 10 0.05 -1.89 1.55
N VAL A 11 -0.69 -2.86 1.03
CA VAL A 11 -0.78 -4.22 1.56
C VAL A 11 -0.48 -5.24 0.46
N GLU A 12 -0.14 -6.46 0.86
CA GLU A 12 0.19 -7.52 -0.10
C GLU A 12 -1.06 -8.15 -0.72
N GLY A 13 -2.02 -8.53 0.13
CA GLY A 13 -3.21 -9.28 -0.25
C GLY A 13 -4.53 -8.49 -0.21
N LYS A 14 -5.54 -9.03 -0.90
CA LYS A 14 -6.94 -8.54 -0.80
C LYS A 14 -7.51 -8.78 0.60
N SER A 15 -7.09 -9.86 1.27
CA SER A 15 -7.50 -10.19 2.62
C SER A 15 -7.04 -9.14 3.63
N ASP A 16 -5.80 -8.67 3.51
CA ASP A 16 -5.22 -7.66 4.39
C ASP A 16 -5.90 -6.32 4.19
N LYS A 17 -6.18 -5.95 2.92
CA LYS A 17 -6.99 -4.77 2.61
C LYS A 17 -8.33 -4.80 3.34
N LYS A 18 -9.04 -5.93 3.28
CA LYS A 18 -10.34 -6.08 3.95
C LYS A 18 -10.22 -5.96 5.48
N ARG A 19 -9.17 -6.55 6.07
CA ARG A 19 -8.91 -6.45 7.52
C ARG A 19 -8.58 -5.03 7.95
N VAL A 20 -7.71 -4.33 7.21
CA VAL A 20 -7.35 -2.94 7.48
C VAL A 20 -8.59 -2.03 7.38
N GLN A 21 -9.42 -2.22 6.34
CA GLN A 21 -10.68 -1.45 6.18
C GLN A 21 -11.65 -1.61 7.37
N GLN A 22 -11.59 -2.72 8.09
CA GLN A 22 -12.48 -2.96 9.25
C GLN A 22 -12.02 -2.24 10.52
N VAL A 23 -10.74 -1.87 10.62
CA VAL A 23 -10.15 -1.32 11.86
C VAL A 23 -9.75 0.16 11.75
N ILE A 24 -9.61 0.67 10.52
CA ILE A 24 -9.23 2.07 10.31
C ILE A 24 -10.41 3.01 10.58
N ALA A 25 -10.16 4.02 11.42
CA ALA A 25 -11.16 5.01 11.85
C ALA A 25 -11.20 6.30 11.00
N GLU A 26 -10.35 6.40 9.97
CA GLU A 26 -10.27 7.57 9.08
C GLU A 26 -10.20 7.17 7.60
N PRO A 27 -10.63 8.03 6.66
CA PRO A 27 -10.49 7.73 5.23
C PRO A 27 -9.03 7.56 4.83
N VAL A 28 -8.68 6.39 4.29
CA VAL A 28 -7.33 6.05 3.80
C VAL A 28 -7.44 5.33 2.47
N ASN A 29 -6.52 5.60 1.54
CA ASN A 29 -6.44 4.83 0.31
C ASN A 29 -5.67 3.53 0.55
N ILE A 30 -6.21 2.39 0.15
CA ILE A 30 -5.56 1.08 0.38
C ILE A 30 -5.28 0.40 -0.97
N ILE A 31 -4.00 0.19 -1.25
CA ILE A 31 -3.49 -0.41 -2.48
C ILE A 31 -3.01 -1.83 -2.17
N CYS A 32 -3.39 -2.79 -3.02
CA CYS A 32 -2.88 -4.16 -2.94
C CYS A 32 -1.80 -4.37 -4.00
N THR A 33 -0.64 -4.92 -3.64
CA THR A 33 0.42 -5.28 -4.59
C THR A 33 0.17 -6.61 -5.29
N HIS A 34 -0.73 -7.45 -4.75
CA HIS A 34 -1.03 -8.80 -5.23
C HIS A 34 0.18 -9.77 -5.17
N GLY A 35 1.04 -9.60 -4.17
CA GLY A 35 2.25 -10.42 -3.97
C GLY A 35 3.39 -9.94 -4.86
N THR A 36 3.57 -10.58 -6.02
CA THR A 36 4.69 -10.32 -6.94
C THR A 36 4.33 -9.27 -7.99
N MET A 37 4.45 -7.99 -7.61
CA MET A 37 4.35 -6.89 -8.57
C MET A 37 5.66 -6.76 -9.36
N SER A 38 5.58 -6.60 -10.68
CA SER A 38 6.76 -6.30 -11.51
C SER A 38 7.35 -4.94 -11.12
N ILE A 39 8.66 -4.78 -11.33
CA ILE A 39 9.38 -3.52 -11.01
C ILE A 39 8.73 -2.33 -11.71
N ASP A 40 8.40 -2.44 -13.00
CA ASP A 40 7.76 -1.35 -13.76
C ASP A 40 6.42 -0.88 -13.14
N LYS A 41 5.61 -1.83 -12.64
CA LYS A 41 4.33 -1.50 -11.99
C LYS A 41 4.54 -0.88 -10.61
N LEU A 42 5.63 -1.25 -9.94
CA LEU A 42 6.02 -0.65 -8.68
C LEU A 42 6.48 0.80 -8.88
N ASP A 43 7.28 1.06 -9.91
CA ASP A 43 7.74 2.41 -10.26
C ASP A 43 6.55 3.32 -10.59
N ASP A 44 5.63 2.88 -11.46
CA ASP A 44 4.40 3.62 -11.79
C ASP A 44 3.56 3.90 -10.52
N MET A 45 3.46 2.90 -9.63
CA MET A 45 2.75 3.06 -8.37
C MET A 45 3.45 4.10 -7.48
N ILE A 46 4.77 4.02 -7.32
CA ILE A 46 5.55 4.96 -6.49
C ILE A 46 5.39 6.39 -7.02
N GLU A 47 5.45 6.61 -8.34
CA GLU A 47 5.25 7.92 -8.94
C GLU A 47 3.84 8.47 -8.62
N SER A 48 2.81 7.62 -8.68
CA SER A 48 1.44 8.01 -8.31
C SER A 48 1.27 8.32 -6.81
N LEU A 49 2.23 7.94 -5.97
CA LEU A 49 2.24 8.12 -4.52
C LEU A 49 3.08 9.30 -4.05
N TYR A 50 3.69 10.04 -4.97
CA TYR A 50 4.43 11.25 -4.65
C TYR A 50 3.59 12.23 -3.82
N ASP A 51 4.21 12.86 -2.81
CA ASP A 51 3.61 13.75 -1.81
C ASP A 51 2.53 13.14 -0.89
N LYS A 52 2.28 11.83 -0.95
CA LYS A 52 1.34 11.15 -0.04
C LYS A 52 2.05 10.59 1.20
N GLN A 53 1.31 10.46 2.30
CA GLN A 53 1.80 9.76 3.48
C GLN A 53 1.60 8.25 3.31
N VAL A 54 2.66 7.55 2.93
CA VAL A 54 2.64 6.11 2.60
C VAL A 54 3.03 5.25 3.80
N PHE A 55 2.26 4.18 4.04
CA PHE A 55 2.54 3.14 5.02
C PHE A 55 2.57 1.79 4.31
N VAL A 56 3.58 0.96 4.57
CA VAL A 56 3.71 -0.38 4.00
C VAL A 56 3.42 -1.42 5.09
N LEU A 57 2.36 -2.21 4.90
CA LEU A 57 1.99 -3.34 5.75
C LEU A 57 2.13 -4.62 4.92
N ALA A 58 3.36 -5.10 4.82
CA ALA A 58 3.71 -6.34 4.13
C ALA A 58 4.06 -7.43 5.13
N ASP A 59 3.90 -8.69 4.72
CA ASP A 59 4.16 -9.84 5.57
C ASP A 59 5.65 -9.96 5.93
N SER A 60 5.94 -10.78 6.94
CA SER A 60 7.30 -11.03 7.43
C SER A 60 7.95 -12.18 6.64
N ASP A 61 7.95 -12.08 5.32
CA ASP A 61 8.56 -13.03 4.41
C ASP A 61 9.47 -12.33 3.37
N ASP A 62 10.06 -13.11 2.47
CA ASP A 62 11.01 -12.63 1.47
C ASP A 62 10.39 -11.59 0.51
N GLU A 63 9.12 -11.75 0.16
CA GLU A 63 8.41 -10.82 -0.74
C GLU A 63 8.08 -9.51 -0.01
N GLY A 64 7.62 -9.59 1.23
CA GLY A 64 7.43 -8.41 2.08
C GLY A 64 8.73 -7.64 2.32
N ASP A 65 9.85 -8.35 2.53
CA ASP A 65 11.18 -7.74 2.65
C ASP A 65 11.63 -7.07 1.34
N ARG A 66 11.31 -7.66 0.19
CA ARG A 66 11.60 -7.08 -1.11
C ARG A 66 10.85 -5.77 -1.32
N ILE A 67 9.54 -5.75 -1.04
CA ILE A 67 8.71 -4.56 -1.16
C ILE A 67 9.21 -3.46 -0.23
N ARG A 68 9.54 -3.79 1.04
CA ARG A 68 10.09 -2.84 2.02
C ARG A 68 11.41 -2.20 1.59
N LYS A 69 12.20 -2.84 0.74
CA LYS A 69 13.48 -2.29 0.23
C LYS A 69 13.31 -1.41 -1.00
N LEU A 70 12.17 -1.50 -1.69
CA LEU A 70 11.93 -0.82 -2.97
C LEU A 70 11.06 0.44 -2.83
N VAL A 71 10.21 0.49 -1.80
CA VAL A 71 9.35 1.64 -1.47
C VAL A 71 10.08 2.57 -0.48
#